data_AF-A0A8B6GQT6-F1
#
_entry.id   AF-A0A8B6GQT6-F1
#
_cell.length_a   1.000
_cell.length_b   1.000
_cell.length_c   1.000
_cell.angle_alpha   90.00
_cell.angle_beta   90.00
_cell.angle_gamma   90.00
#
_symmetry.space_group_name_H-M   'P 1'
#
loop_
_entity.id
_entity.type
_entity.pdbx_description
1 polymer ?
#
loop_
_entity_poly.entity_id
_entity_poly.type
_entity_poly.pdbx_seq_one_letter_code
_entity_poly.pdbx_strand_id
1 'polypeptide(L)'
;MPSEDGLITLREIEGARKNLAESDLGVIKTPLLKHVTGMFPQLPKSVDLYLKLENTQTTGSFKIRGVANQMKFLPDDVKNGERKLITMSAGNYGKAFAYALQKHRLSGLCLMPITAPQSRVELIKISRI
;
A
#
# COMPACT_ATOMS: atom_id res chain seq x y z
N MET A 1 -15.24 -8.95 -12.29
CA MET A 1 -16.15 -7.82 -12.50
C MET A 1 -16.54 -7.33 -11.11
N PRO A 2 -16.62 -6.01 -10.87
CA PRO A 2 -17.21 -5.50 -9.63
C PRO A 2 -18.60 -6.12 -9.45
N SER A 3 -19.03 -6.29 -8.22
CA SER A 3 -20.42 -6.64 -7.89
C SER A 3 -21.42 -5.69 -8.56
N GLU A 4 -22.65 -6.16 -8.78
CA GLU A 4 -23.71 -5.40 -9.45
C GLU A 4 -24.06 -4.08 -8.75
N ASP A 5 -23.76 -3.94 -7.46
CA ASP A 5 -23.97 -2.72 -6.66
C ASP A 5 -22.69 -1.85 -6.49
N GLY A 6 -21.56 -2.28 -7.07
CA GLY A 6 -20.27 -1.60 -6.95
C GLY A 6 -19.56 -1.76 -5.61
N LEU A 7 -20.05 -2.63 -4.71
CA LEU A 7 -19.44 -2.89 -3.40
C LEU A 7 -18.37 -3.98 -3.46
N ILE A 8 -17.27 -3.80 -2.75
CA ILE A 8 -16.23 -4.84 -2.64
C ILE A 8 -16.76 -6.03 -1.84
N THR A 9 -16.72 -7.21 -2.46
CA THR A 9 -17.18 -8.48 -1.89
C THR A 9 -16.06 -9.19 -1.12
N LEU A 10 -16.44 -10.12 -0.23
CA LEU A 10 -15.48 -10.99 0.45
C LEU A 10 -14.60 -11.76 -0.55
N ARG A 11 -15.20 -12.25 -1.65
CA ARG A 11 -14.49 -12.97 -2.71
C ARG A 11 -13.39 -12.12 -3.35
N GLU A 12 -13.63 -10.83 -3.54
CA GLU A 12 -12.62 -9.90 -4.06
C GLU A 12 -11.49 -9.67 -3.04
N ILE A 13 -11.79 -9.58 -1.74
CA ILE A 13 -10.78 -9.49 -0.69
C ILE A 13 -9.93 -10.77 -0.63
N GLU A 14 -10.54 -11.95 -0.76
CA GLU A 14 -9.83 -13.23 -0.83
C GLU A 14 -8.99 -13.35 -2.11
N GLY A 15 -9.47 -12.83 -3.23
CA GLY A 15 -8.71 -12.69 -4.47
C GLY A 15 -7.49 -11.79 -4.28
N ALA A 16 -7.66 -10.63 -3.65
CA ALA A 16 -6.57 -9.74 -3.31
C ALA A 16 -5.54 -10.42 -2.41
N ARG A 17 -5.97 -11.22 -1.41
CA ARG A 17 -5.06 -11.99 -0.56
C ARG A 17 -4.13 -12.91 -1.39
N LYS A 18 -4.64 -13.55 -2.44
CA LYS A 18 -3.82 -14.38 -3.36
C LYS A 18 -2.84 -13.51 -4.14
N ASN A 19 -3.32 -12.43 -4.75
CA ASN A 19 -2.48 -11.50 -5.51
C ASN A 19 -1.33 -10.92 -4.66
N LEU A 20 -1.60 -10.59 -3.40
CA LEU A 20 -0.58 -10.10 -2.45
C LEU A 20 0.47 -11.16 -2.12
N ALA A 21 0.08 -12.42 -2.01
CA ALA A 21 1.00 -13.52 -1.73
C ALA A 21 1.92 -13.84 -2.92
N GLU A 22 1.42 -13.64 -4.14
CA GLU A 22 2.19 -13.81 -5.39
C GLU A 22 3.01 -12.56 -5.76
N SER A 23 2.72 -11.41 -5.15
CA SER A 23 3.39 -10.16 -5.47
C SER A 23 4.85 -10.19 -5.04
N ASP A 24 5.73 -9.82 -5.96
CA ASP A 24 7.15 -9.65 -5.67
C ASP A 24 7.42 -8.40 -4.81
N LEU A 25 6.45 -7.48 -4.61
CA LEU A 25 6.61 -6.21 -3.87
C LEU A 25 6.84 -6.38 -2.36
N GLY A 26 7.08 -7.61 -1.88
CA GLY A 26 7.48 -7.89 -0.50
C GLY A 26 6.35 -7.66 0.49
N VAL A 27 5.10 -7.94 0.11
CA VAL A 27 3.96 -7.78 1.03
C VAL A 27 3.99 -8.87 2.10
N ILE A 28 4.20 -8.50 3.36
CA ILE A 28 4.31 -9.46 4.46
C ILE A 28 3.02 -9.61 5.28
N LYS A 29 2.91 -10.74 5.99
CA LYS A 29 1.99 -10.88 7.14
C LYS A 29 2.65 -10.20 8.34
N THR A 30 2.25 -8.96 8.58
CA THR A 30 2.78 -8.14 9.69
C THR A 30 2.48 -8.79 11.05
N PRO A 31 3.30 -8.55 12.08
CA PRO A 31 3.04 -9.04 13.42
C PRO A 31 1.69 -8.56 13.98
N LEU A 32 1.09 -9.39 14.83
CA LEU A 32 -0.06 -9.04 15.66
C LEU A 32 0.40 -9.17 17.10
N LEU A 33 0.62 -8.05 17.78
CA LEU A 33 0.87 -8.07 19.22
C LEU A 33 -0.47 -8.30 19.92
N LYS A 34 -0.52 -9.33 20.75
CA LYS A 34 -1.73 -9.73 21.48
C LYS A 34 -1.61 -9.30 22.94
N HIS A 35 -2.74 -9.10 23.60
CA HIS A 35 -2.82 -8.85 25.04
C HIS A 35 -1.97 -7.67 25.52
N VAL A 36 -1.91 -6.60 24.71
CA VAL A 36 -1.07 -5.43 25.02
C VAL A 36 -1.75 -4.44 25.96
N THR A 37 -2.91 -4.76 26.52
CA THR A 37 -3.69 -3.87 27.39
C THR A 37 -2.87 -3.31 28.55
N GLY A 38 -1.94 -4.10 29.10
CA GLY A 38 -1.03 -3.65 30.17
C GLY A 38 -0.11 -2.49 29.79
N MET A 39 0.09 -2.22 28.49
CA MET A 39 0.87 -1.08 27.99
C MET A 39 0.07 0.24 27.98
N PHE A 40 -1.24 0.20 28.23
CA PHE A 40 -2.14 1.35 28.16
C PHE A 40 -2.92 1.49 29.48
N PRO A 41 -2.33 2.13 30.51
CA PRO A 41 -2.90 2.22 31.86
C PRO A 41 -4.30 2.86 31.93
N GLN A 42 -4.65 3.66 30.93
CA GLN A 42 -5.95 4.32 30.79
C GLN A 42 -7.09 3.39 30.34
N LEU A 43 -6.77 2.17 29.88
CA LEU A 43 -7.79 1.22 29.44
C LEU A 43 -8.20 0.29 30.59
N PRO A 44 -9.49 -0.10 30.67
CA PRO A 44 -9.92 -1.13 31.60
C PRO A 44 -9.18 -2.45 31.35
N LYS A 45 -8.79 -3.14 32.43
CA LYS A 45 -8.11 -4.45 32.35
C LYS A 45 -8.94 -5.54 31.66
N SER A 46 -10.26 -5.36 31.57
CA SER A 46 -11.18 -6.26 30.88
C SER A 46 -11.11 -6.15 29.34
N VAL A 47 -10.48 -5.10 28.81
CA VAL A 47 -10.30 -4.95 27.36
C VAL A 47 -9.17 -5.87 26.89
N ASP A 48 -9.44 -6.69 25.88
CA ASP A 48 -8.40 -7.48 25.22
C ASP A 48 -7.88 -6.74 23.97
N LEU A 49 -6.77 -6.01 24.14
CA LEU A 49 -6.22 -5.15 23.10
C LEU A 49 -5.18 -5.88 22.25
N TYR A 50 -5.29 -5.70 20.94
CA TYR A 50 -4.38 -6.24 19.94
C TYR A 50 -3.86 -5.11 19.05
N LEU A 51 -2.58 -5.16 18.67
CA LEU A 51 -1.98 -4.21 17.74
C LEU A 51 -1.52 -4.93 16.48
N LYS A 52 -2.13 -4.57 15.36
CA LYS A 52 -1.70 -5.02 14.03
C LYS A 52 -0.66 -4.05 13.48
N LEU A 53 0.59 -4.47 13.42
CA LEU A 53 1.73 -3.57 13.16
C LEU A 53 1.94 -3.28 11.66
N GLU A 54 0.98 -2.65 11.00
CA GLU A 54 1.11 -2.27 9.58
C GLU A 54 2.20 -1.22 9.31
N ASN A 55 2.72 -0.55 10.34
CA ASN A 55 3.91 0.29 10.24
C ASN A 55 5.19 -0.51 9.91
N THR A 56 5.20 -1.83 10.14
CA THR A 56 6.32 -2.74 9.79
C THR A 56 6.20 -3.33 8.39
N GLN A 57 5.11 -3.03 7.66
CA GLN A 57 4.91 -3.47 6.30
C GLN A 57 5.95 -2.83 5.36
N THR A 58 6.22 -3.44 4.21
CA THR A 58 7.03 -2.84 3.14
C THR A 58 6.52 -1.43 2.81
N THR A 59 7.44 -0.49 2.65
CA THR A 59 7.21 0.97 2.54
C THR A 59 6.67 1.67 3.81
N GLY A 60 6.59 0.95 4.93
CA GLY A 60 6.29 1.49 6.26
C GLY A 60 4.80 1.70 6.55
N SER A 61 3.89 1.12 5.75
CA SER A 61 2.45 1.20 5.98
C SER A 61 1.67 0.13 5.21
N PHE A 62 0.38 -0.01 5.51
CA PHE A 62 -0.52 -0.93 4.79
C PHE A 62 -0.71 -0.59 3.30
N LYS A 63 -0.33 0.60 2.82
CA LYS A 63 -0.68 1.07 1.46
C LYS A 63 -0.06 0.22 0.34
N ILE A 64 1.07 -0.43 0.58
CA ILE A 64 1.68 -1.34 -0.40
C ILE A 64 0.77 -2.52 -0.75
N ARG A 65 -0.13 -2.93 0.15
CA ARG A 65 -1.10 -4.01 -0.11
C ARG A 65 -2.01 -3.65 -1.28
N GLY A 66 -2.60 -2.45 -1.26
CA GLY A 66 -3.47 -1.98 -2.34
C GLY A 66 -2.70 -1.83 -3.65
N VAL A 67 -1.50 -1.24 -3.59
CA VAL A 67 -0.62 -1.08 -4.76
C VAL A 67 -0.27 -2.44 -5.37
N ALA A 68 0.14 -3.42 -4.56
CA ALA A 68 0.44 -4.78 -5.03
C ALA A 68 -0.75 -5.43 -5.73
N ASN A 69 -1.96 -5.28 -5.17
CA ASN A 69 -3.17 -5.79 -5.81
C ASN A 69 -3.44 -5.10 -7.15
N GLN A 70 -3.26 -3.78 -7.24
CA GLN A 70 -3.43 -3.03 -8.49
C GLN A 70 -2.41 -3.43 -9.55
N MET A 71 -1.15 -3.66 -9.16
CA MET A 71 -0.08 -4.05 -10.09
C MET A 71 -0.40 -5.37 -10.82
N LYS A 72 -1.17 -6.29 -10.20
CA LYS A 72 -1.62 -7.53 -10.85
C LYS A 72 -2.51 -7.28 -12.07
N PHE A 73 -3.26 -6.18 -12.08
CA PHE A 73 -4.27 -5.88 -13.10
C PHE A 73 -3.86 -4.74 -14.03
N LEU A 74 -2.55 -4.44 -14.12
CA LEU A 74 -2.09 -3.40 -15.05
C LEU A 74 -2.45 -3.78 -16.49
N PRO A 75 -3.01 -2.83 -17.27
CA PRO A 75 -3.14 -2.98 -18.71
C PRO A 75 -1.78 -3.15 -19.39
N ASP A 76 -1.76 -3.81 -20.54
CA ASP A 76 -0.51 -4.10 -21.25
C ASP A 76 0.14 -2.85 -21.85
N ASP A 77 -0.62 -1.82 -22.22
CA ASP A 77 -0.09 -0.53 -22.68
C ASP A 77 0.74 0.19 -21.59
N VAL A 78 0.39 0.03 -20.31
CA VAL A 78 1.21 0.50 -19.17
C VAL A 78 2.47 -0.33 -19.04
N LYS A 79 2.36 -1.67 -19.14
CA LYS A 79 3.53 -2.57 -19.02
C LYS A 79 4.54 -2.37 -20.15
N ASN A 80 4.05 -2.09 -21.36
CA ASN A 80 4.86 -1.81 -22.55
C ASN A 80 5.39 -0.37 -22.59
N GLY A 81 5.01 0.48 -21.62
CA GLY A 81 5.50 1.85 -21.50
C GLY A 81 4.82 2.87 -22.41
N GLU A 82 3.76 2.50 -23.12
CA GLU A 82 2.94 3.42 -23.93
C GLU A 82 2.15 4.40 -23.06
N ARG A 83 1.77 3.98 -21.85
CA ARG A 83 1.09 4.82 -20.87
C ARG A 83 1.82 4.85 -19.53
N LYS A 84 1.61 5.94 -18.81
CA LYS A 84 2.20 6.17 -17.48
C LYS A 84 1.13 6.11 -16.41
N LEU A 85 1.47 5.57 -15.25
CA LEU A 85 0.58 5.61 -14.09
C LEU A 85 0.63 6.99 -13.43
N ILE A 86 -0.52 7.49 -12.96
CA ILE A 86 -0.59 8.78 -12.26
C ILE A 86 -1.30 8.57 -10.93
N THR A 87 -0.80 9.18 -9.87
CA THR A 87 -1.49 9.28 -8.58
C THR A 87 -1.28 10.66 -7.98
N MET A 88 -2.11 11.04 -7.01
CA MET A 88 -1.90 12.21 -6.16
C MET A 88 -1.73 11.77 -4.70
N SER A 89 -0.52 11.88 -4.15
CA SER A 89 -0.26 11.56 -2.74
C SER A 89 1.09 12.09 -2.27
N ALA A 90 1.10 12.97 -1.28
CA ALA A 90 2.31 13.38 -0.56
C ALA A 90 2.68 12.44 0.63
N GLY A 91 2.08 11.24 0.68
CA GLY A 91 2.08 10.39 1.86
C GLY A 91 2.45 8.95 1.58
N ASN A 92 1.96 8.05 2.44
CA ASN A 92 2.33 6.63 2.41
C ASN A 92 1.93 5.91 1.10
N TYR A 93 0.85 6.35 0.45
CA TYR A 93 0.50 5.79 -0.87
C TYR A 93 1.51 6.21 -1.94
N GLY A 94 1.91 7.49 -1.98
CA GLY A 94 2.95 7.95 -2.90
C GLY A 94 4.27 7.19 -2.74
N LYS A 95 4.67 6.87 -1.50
CA LYS A 95 5.84 6.01 -1.23
C LYS A 95 5.66 4.59 -1.78
N ALA A 96 4.52 3.96 -1.50
CA ALA A 96 4.21 2.62 -1.99
C ALA A 96 4.15 2.56 -3.52
N PHE A 97 3.57 3.59 -4.14
CA PHE A 97 3.47 3.76 -5.58
C PHE A 97 4.85 3.92 -6.22
N ALA A 98 5.68 4.84 -5.74
CA ALA A 98 7.04 5.05 -6.26
C ALA A 98 7.92 3.80 -6.12
N TYR A 99 7.82 3.09 -4.99
CA TYR A 99 8.50 1.81 -4.78
C TYR A 99 8.09 0.76 -5.82
N ALA A 100 6.79 0.62 -6.09
CA ALA A 100 6.29 -0.34 -7.07
C ALA A 100 6.68 0.01 -8.51
N LEU A 101 6.63 1.31 -8.88
CA LEU A 101 7.13 1.78 -10.17
C LEU A 101 8.60 1.44 -10.37
N GLN A 102 9.44 1.74 -9.37
CA GLN A 102 10.87 1.44 -9.42
C GLN A 102 11.13 -0.06 -9.57
N LYS A 103 10.44 -0.89 -8.77
CA LYS A 103 10.61 -2.34 -8.77
C LYS A 103 10.23 -3.00 -10.10
N HIS A 104 9.15 -2.53 -10.73
CA HIS A 104 8.67 -3.04 -12.01
C HIS A 104 9.20 -2.27 -13.23
N ARG A 105 10.08 -1.27 -13.03
CA ARG A 105 10.62 -0.40 -14.09
C ARG A 105 9.51 0.29 -14.92
N LEU A 106 8.43 0.68 -14.25
CA LEU A 106 7.28 1.35 -14.87
C LEU A 106 7.40 2.86 -14.75
N SER A 107 6.93 3.58 -15.78
CA SER A 107 6.83 5.03 -15.75
C SER A 107 5.58 5.52 -15.01
N GLY A 108 5.72 6.53 -14.17
CA GLY A 108 4.58 7.18 -13.54
C GLY A 108 4.87 8.51 -12.87
N LEU A 109 3.80 9.20 -12.47
CA LEU A 109 3.82 10.53 -11.89
C LEU A 109 3.07 10.53 -10.56
N CYS A 110 3.74 10.95 -9.48
CA CYS A 110 3.11 11.17 -8.18
C CYS A 110 2.95 12.68 -7.94
N LEU A 111 1.74 13.18 -8.14
CA LEU A 111 1.36 14.56 -7.86
C LEU A 111 1.28 14.81 -6.35
N MET A 112 1.72 15.99 -5.93
CA MET A 112 1.69 16.42 -4.53
C MET A 112 1.20 17.87 -4.42
N PRO A 113 0.53 18.25 -3.31
CA PRO A 113 0.28 19.65 -3.01
C PRO A 113 1.58 20.43 -2.91
N ILE A 114 1.56 21.71 -3.32
CA ILE A 114 2.73 22.60 -3.21
C ILE A 114 3.19 22.77 -1.75
N THR A 115 2.27 22.59 -0.80
CA THR A 115 2.51 22.64 0.65
C THR A 115 3.11 21.35 1.24
N ALA A 116 3.38 20.32 0.42
CA ALA A 116 3.96 19.07 0.90
C ALA A 116 5.38 19.30 1.46
N PRO A 117 5.70 18.81 2.67
CA PRO A 117 7.04 18.94 3.22
C PRO A 117 8.11 18.33 2.30
N GLN A 118 9.23 19.01 2.11
CA GLN A 118 10.32 18.53 1.24
C GLN A 118 10.81 17.12 1.60
N SER A 119 10.87 16.77 2.89
CA SER A 119 11.22 15.43 3.35
C SER A 119 10.29 14.34 2.81
N ARG A 120 9.01 14.65 2.55
CA ARG A 120 8.06 13.72 1.92
C ARG A 120 8.28 13.62 0.42
N VAL A 121 8.63 14.73 -0.22
CA VAL A 121 8.94 14.79 -1.65
C VAL A 121 10.17 13.95 -1.96
N GLU A 122 11.26 14.09 -1.20
CA GLU A 122 12.50 13.33 -1.38
C GLU A 122 12.29 11.83 -1.25
N LEU A 123 11.54 11.39 -0.24
CA LEU A 123 11.23 9.97 -0.03
C LEU A 123 10.45 9.33 -1.19
N ILE A 124 9.76 10.13 -2.01
CA ILE A 124 8.94 9.65 -3.14
C ILE A 124 9.66 9.86 -4.47
N LYS A 125 10.55 10.85 -4.59
CA LYS A 125 11.34 11.15 -5.80
C LYS A 125 12.37 10.07 -6.18
N ILE A 126 12.59 9.04 -5.34
CA ILE A 126 13.63 8.01 -5.56
C ILE A 126 13.38 7.16 -6.83
N SER A 127 12.19 7.22 -7.44
CA SER A 127 11.95 6.70 -8.78
C SER A 127 12.43 7.68 -9.87
N ARG A 128 13.75 7.88 -10.01
CA ARG A 128 14.32 8.46 -11.23
C ARG A 128 14.34 7.38 -12.32
N ILE A 129 13.51 7.55 -13.34
CA ILE A 129 13.74 7.01 -14.69
C ILE A 129 14.21 8.20 -15.52
#